data_AF-A0A4V2Q2P9-F1
#
_entry.id   AF-A0A4V2Q2P9-F1
#
_cell.length_a   1.000
_cell.length_b   1.000
_cell.length_c   1.000
_cell.angle_alpha   90.00
_cell.angle_beta   90.00
_cell.angle_gamma   90.00
#
_symmetry.space_group_name_H-M   'P 1'
#
loop_
_entity.id
_entity.type
_entity.pdbx_description
1 polymer ?
#
loop_
_entity_poly.entity_id
_entity_poly.type
_entity_poly.pdbx_seq_one_letter_code
_entity_poly.pdbx_strand_id
1 'polypeptide(L)'
;MHGLYDVFEKLYFKSFEDRERIISRVQINFTIYMGMLTVIFYMLRMLDHDEKKFPLIIFFIILLSCLISLLTSIYFTYKTLCDKYNYHYFTSFYEMSKYLARLHEYRNNMHEYNITDNNEFSLEDINFIIKSNIFAIIGKCSDENNRINKNRMFFVRKSMLWLWFSGALFVMTSAIFAVTDLDVSSPRKDTLVKDRAVADEIKNFGQHVIDEMRSIMRNDEKNKLDMSKNPHEKAISQQRYVDLKPTLPVPPTYQIITESYDFKKWTED
;
A
#
# COMPACT_ATOMS: atom_id res chain seq x y z
N MET A 1 -1.36 -18.91 -38.81
CA MET A 1 -1.85 -18.85 -37.41
C MET A 1 -0.77 -18.87 -36.33
N HIS A 2 0.49 -19.27 -36.57
CA HIS A 2 1.52 -19.28 -35.49
C HIS A 2 1.77 -17.89 -34.89
N GLY A 3 2.16 -16.90 -35.70
CA GLY A 3 2.50 -15.56 -35.19
C GLY A 3 1.40 -14.81 -34.41
N LEU A 4 0.13 -15.21 -34.48
CA LEU A 4 -0.92 -14.63 -33.62
C LEU A 4 -0.83 -15.16 -32.19
N TYR A 5 -0.47 -16.44 -32.01
CA TYR A 5 -0.30 -17.04 -30.68
C TYR A 5 0.82 -16.33 -29.93
N ASP A 6 1.98 -16.19 -30.58
CA ASP A 6 3.16 -15.52 -30.04
C ASP A 6 2.85 -14.07 -29.61
N VAL A 7 1.93 -13.38 -30.29
CA VAL A 7 1.50 -12.02 -29.92
C VAL A 7 0.64 -12.01 -28.64
N PHE A 8 -0.33 -12.92 -28.53
CA PHE A 8 -1.16 -13.03 -27.32
C PHE A 8 -0.35 -13.48 -26.10
N GLU A 9 0.56 -14.45 -26.30
CA GLU A 9 1.50 -14.91 -25.28
C GLU A 9 2.41 -13.78 -24.80
N LYS A 10 3.03 -13.03 -25.73
CA LYS A 10 3.84 -11.84 -25.39
C LYS A 10 3.03 -10.78 -24.66
N LEU A 11 1.79 -10.51 -25.07
CA LEU A 11 0.93 -9.53 -24.40
C LEU A 11 0.53 -9.96 -22.98
N TYR A 12 0.37 -11.27 -22.76
CA TYR A 12 0.14 -11.84 -21.43
C TYR A 12 1.37 -11.69 -20.54
N PHE A 13 2.56 -12.12 -20.97
CA PHE A 13 3.80 -11.95 -20.20
C PHE A 13 4.16 -10.47 -19.96
N LYS A 14 3.94 -9.60 -20.96
CA LYS A 14 4.10 -8.14 -20.83
C LYS A 14 3.31 -7.55 -19.65
N SER A 15 2.13 -8.11 -19.34
CA SER A 15 1.32 -7.66 -18.21
C SER A 15 2.00 -7.95 -16.86
N PHE A 16 2.68 -9.09 -16.70
CA PHE A 16 3.43 -9.41 -15.47
C PHE A 16 4.68 -8.54 -15.32
N GLU A 17 5.44 -8.33 -16.40
CA GLU A 17 6.58 -7.38 -16.39
C GLU A 17 6.15 -5.96 -15.96
N ASP A 18 4.98 -5.50 -16.42
CA ASP A 18 4.48 -4.17 -16.05
C ASP A 18 3.99 -4.12 -14.59
N ARG A 19 3.48 -5.23 -14.05
CA ARG A 19 3.20 -5.39 -12.60
C ARG A 19 4.50 -5.33 -11.78
N GLU A 20 5.54 -6.04 -12.17
CA GLU A 20 6.84 -6.00 -11.47
C GLU A 20 7.47 -4.60 -11.53
N ARG A 21 7.41 -3.95 -12.70
CA ARG A 21 7.83 -2.56 -12.89
C ARG A 21 7.06 -1.57 -12.01
N ILE A 22 5.77 -1.81 -11.75
CA ILE A 22 4.96 -1.02 -10.80
C ILE A 22 5.47 -1.23 -9.37
N ILE A 23 5.70 -2.47 -8.94
CA ILE A 23 6.19 -2.80 -7.60
C ILE A 23 7.58 -2.20 -7.35
N SER A 24 8.51 -2.35 -8.30
CA SER A 24 9.86 -1.75 -8.23
C SER A 24 9.82 -0.23 -8.07
N ARG A 25 8.96 0.47 -8.81
CA ARG A 25 8.76 1.93 -8.67
C ARG A 25 8.23 2.32 -7.29
N VAL A 26 7.32 1.54 -6.74
CA VAL A 26 6.78 1.75 -5.39
C VAL A 26 7.86 1.55 -4.32
N GLN A 27 8.72 0.53 -4.46
CA GLN A 27 9.85 0.31 -3.55
C GLN A 27 10.83 1.49 -3.54
N ILE A 28 11.18 2.04 -4.70
CA ILE A 28 12.03 3.24 -4.81
C ILE A 28 11.40 4.42 -4.05
N ASN A 29 10.09 4.65 -4.23
CA ASN A 29 9.38 5.71 -3.52
C ASN A 29 9.46 5.53 -1.98
N PHE A 30 9.28 4.31 -1.47
CA PHE A 30 9.42 4.02 -0.03
C PHE A 30 10.80 4.36 0.53
N THR A 31 11.88 4.01 -0.18
CA THR A 31 13.24 4.37 0.22
C THR A 31 13.42 5.89 0.32
N ILE A 32 12.87 6.64 -0.64
CA ILE A 32 12.94 8.11 -0.64
C ILE A 32 12.12 8.69 0.53
N TYR A 33 10.92 8.17 0.81
CA TYR A 33 10.10 8.63 1.94
C TYR A 33 10.83 8.49 3.27
N MET A 34 11.46 7.33 3.52
CA MET A 34 12.24 7.12 4.74
C MET A 34 13.40 8.11 4.84
N GLY A 35 14.18 8.29 3.78
CA GLY A 35 15.29 9.24 3.75
C GLY A 35 14.86 10.68 4.02
N MET A 36 13.78 11.14 3.38
CA MET A 36 13.23 12.49 3.60
C MET A 36 12.72 12.67 5.04
N LEU A 37 11.99 11.67 5.59
CA LEU A 37 11.50 11.72 6.96
C LEU A 37 12.65 11.75 7.97
N THR A 38 13.70 10.95 7.80
CA THR A 38 14.88 10.97 8.68
C THR A 38 15.53 12.36 8.73
N VAL A 39 15.71 13.02 7.59
CA VAL A 39 16.30 14.37 7.56
C VAL A 39 15.34 15.43 8.12
N ILE A 40 14.03 15.32 7.87
CA ILE A 40 13.03 16.19 8.51
C ILE A 40 13.05 16.05 10.03
N PHE A 41 13.13 14.83 10.56
CA PHE A 41 13.25 14.60 12.01
C PHE A 41 14.56 15.16 12.58
N TYR A 42 15.68 15.09 11.84
CA TYR A 42 16.93 15.75 12.21
C TYR A 42 16.74 17.28 12.32
N MET A 43 16.19 17.92 11.28
CA MET A 43 15.97 19.38 11.26
C MET A 43 15.05 19.84 12.38
N LEU A 44 13.98 19.10 12.67
CA LEU A 44 13.08 19.38 13.78
C LEU A 44 13.75 19.22 15.16
N ARG A 45 14.67 18.25 15.30
CA ARG A 45 15.41 18.00 16.55
C ARG A 45 16.48 19.04 16.82
N MET A 46 17.15 19.54 15.78
CA MET A 46 18.23 20.54 15.89
C MET A 46 17.76 21.98 15.66
N LEU A 47 16.45 22.24 15.69
CA LEU A 47 15.88 23.55 15.41
C LEU A 47 16.09 24.52 16.57
N ASP A 48 16.79 25.62 16.31
CA ASP A 48 16.94 26.71 17.26
C ASP A 48 15.62 27.49 17.41
N HIS A 49 15.17 27.67 18.64
CA HIS A 49 13.93 28.39 18.98
C HIS A 49 14.17 29.83 19.46
N ASP A 50 15.42 30.18 19.82
CA ASP A 50 15.80 31.51 20.28
C ASP A 50 16.19 32.45 19.10
N GLU A 51 16.17 31.91 17.87
CA GLU A 51 16.40 32.60 16.60
C GLU A 51 15.33 33.65 16.22
N LYS A 52 15.62 34.41 15.14
CA LYS A 52 14.70 35.41 14.60
C LYS A 52 13.36 34.75 14.23
N LYS A 53 12.26 35.26 14.80
CA LYS A 53 10.91 34.71 14.62
C LYS A 53 10.45 34.59 13.16
N PHE A 54 10.90 35.50 12.27
CA PHE A 54 10.47 35.55 10.87
C PHE A 54 10.93 34.35 10.02
N PRO A 55 12.25 34.04 9.91
CA PRO A 55 12.69 32.84 9.19
C PRO A 55 12.15 31.54 9.80
N LEU A 56 12.00 31.47 11.13
CA LEU A 56 11.39 30.33 11.82
C LEU A 56 9.95 30.05 11.34
N ILE A 57 9.12 31.10 11.22
CA ILE A 57 7.74 30.98 10.71
C ILE A 57 7.74 30.49 9.24
N ILE A 58 8.61 31.04 8.39
CA ILE A 58 8.71 30.64 6.97
C ILE A 58 9.14 29.17 6.86
N PHE A 59 10.15 28.76 7.63
CA PHE A 59 10.61 27.36 7.71
C PHE A 59 9.46 26.41 8.02
N PHE A 60 8.66 26.70 9.05
CA PHE A 60 7.50 25.87 9.42
C PHE A 60 6.42 25.82 8.34
N ILE A 61 6.12 26.93 7.66
CA ILE A 61 5.11 26.97 6.58
C ILE A 61 5.53 26.07 5.40
N ILE A 62 6.79 26.16 4.97
CA ILE A 62 7.30 25.35 3.85
C ILE A 62 7.48 23.89 4.27
N LEU A 63 7.94 23.63 5.50
CA LEU A 63 8.03 22.27 6.05
C LEU A 63 6.66 21.59 6.16
N LEU A 64 5.64 22.29 6.65
CA LEU A 64 4.27 21.75 6.72
C LEU A 64 3.72 21.47 5.31
N SER A 65 3.97 22.37 4.35
CA SER A 65 3.59 22.17 2.95
C SER A 65 4.30 20.97 2.31
N CYS A 66 5.58 20.77 2.66
CA CYS A 66 6.37 19.60 2.28
C CYS A 66 5.78 18.30 2.87
N LEU A 67 5.43 18.29 4.16
CA LEU A 67 4.83 17.14 4.84
C LEU A 67 3.46 16.78 4.26
N ILE A 68 2.59 17.76 3.99
CA ILE A 68 1.28 17.52 3.35
C ILE A 68 1.48 16.89 1.96
N SER A 69 2.45 17.39 1.19
CA SER A 69 2.77 16.85 -0.15
C SER A 69 3.34 15.43 -0.07
N LEU A 70 4.19 15.15 0.91
CA LEU A 70 4.78 13.84 1.17
C LEU A 70 3.70 12.82 1.58
N LEU A 71 2.84 13.17 2.54
CA LEU A 71 1.70 12.35 2.97
C LEU A 71 0.73 12.07 1.82
N THR A 72 0.49 13.06 0.94
CA THR A 72 -0.32 12.89 -0.28
C THR A 72 0.32 11.89 -1.25
N SER A 73 1.65 11.90 -1.39
CA SER A 73 2.37 10.92 -2.20
C SER A 73 2.33 9.50 -1.60
N ILE A 74 2.52 9.39 -0.27
CA ILE A 74 2.39 8.14 0.49
C ILE A 74 0.99 7.55 0.32
N TYR A 75 -0.07 8.37 0.41
CA TYR A 75 -1.45 7.93 0.19
C TYR A 75 -1.67 7.29 -1.19
N PHE A 76 -1.18 7.91 -2.28
CA PHE A 76 -1.29 7.31 -3.62
C PHE A 76 -0.41 6.06 -3.79
N THR A 77 0.70 5.97 -3.06
CA THR A 77 1.55 4.76 -3.02
C THR A 77 0.82 3.62 -2.32
N TYR A 78 0.27 3.87 -1.14
CA TYR A 78 -0.56 2.92 -0.38
C TYR A 78 -1.72 2.41 -1.23
N LYS A 79 -2.46 3.31 -1.91
CA LYS A 79 -3.55 2.93 -2.82
C LYS A 79 -3.10 2.03 -3.99
N THR A 80 -1.86 2.15 -4.45
CA THR A 80 -1.29 1.29 -5.50
C THR A 80 -1.06 -0.16 -5.03
N LEU A 81 -0.91 -0.38 -3.72
CA LEU A 81 -0.64 -1.69 -3.12
C LEU A 81 -1.86 -2.32 -2.43
N CYS A 82 -2.65 -1.54 -1.70
CA CYS A 82 -3.65 -2.10 -0.79
C CYS A 82 -5.06 -2.17 -1.39
N ASP A 83 -5.36 -1.47 -2.49
CA ASP A 83 -6.56 -1.73 -3.28
C ASP A 83 -6.59 -3.22 -3.71
N LYS A 84 -7.77 -3.85 -3.67
CA LYS A 84 -7.93 -5.28 -3.91
C LYS A 84 -7.86 -5.61 -5.40
N TYR A 85 -6.67 -5.84 -5.92
CA TYR A 85 -6.44 -6.13 -7.34
C TYR A 85 -6.54 -7.64 -7.61
N ASN A 86 -7.56 -8.03 -8.36
CA ASN A 86 -7.79 -9.42 -8.77
C ASN A 86 -7.00 -9.74 -10.03
N TYR A 87 -5.76 -10.21 -9.87
CA TYR A 87 -4.91 -10.55 -11.00
C TYR A 87 -5.29 -11.92 -11.57
N HIS A 88 -5.37 -12.02 -12.89
CA HIS A 88 -5.78 -13.22 -13.60
C HIS A 88 -4.56 -13.99 -14.11
N TYR A 89 -4.38 -15.20 -13.58
CA TYR A 89 -3.32 -16.12 -13.96
C TYR A 89 -3.89 -17.20 -14.89
N PHE A 90 -3.10 -17.60 -15.89
CA PHE A 90 -3.41 -18.76 -16.72
C PHE A 90 -3.57 -20.01 -15.84
N THR A 91 -4.41 -20.95 -16.27
CA THR A 91 -4.69 -22.15 -15.48
C THR A 91 -3.46 -23.05 -15.33
N SER A 92 -3.45 -23.92 -14.32
CA SER A 92 -2.28 -24.78 -14.09
C SER A 92 -2.11 -25.79 -15.24
N PHE A 93 -0.85 -26.15 -15.53
CA PHE A 93 -0.55 -27.18 -16.55
C PHE A 93 -1.25 -28.52 -16.24
N TYR A 94 -1.41 -28.86 -14.95
CA TYR A 94 -2.13 -30.04 -14.51
C TYR A 94 -3.63 -30.00 -14.88
N GLU A 95 -4.32 -28.90 -14.60
CA GLU A 95 -5.75 -28.75 -14.97
C GLU A 95 -5.94 -28.71 -16.48
N MET A 96 -5.00 -28.09 -17.21
CA MET A 96 -5.02 -28.11 -18.68
C MET A 96 -4.78 -29.51 -19.25
N SER A 97 -3.88 -30.29 -18.66
CA SER A 97 -3.62 -31.68 -19.05
C SER A 97 -4.82 -32.58 -18.74
N LYS A 98 -5.47 -32.39 -17.59
CA LYS A 98 -6.72 -33.07 -17.22
C LYS A 98 -7.89 -32.68 -18.11
N TYR A 99 -7.92 -31.45 -18.61
CA TYR A 99 -8.90 -31.02 -19.61
C TYR A 99 -8.65 -31.67 -20.98
N LEU A 100 -7.40 -31.70 -21.45
CA LEU A 100 -6.98 -32.45 -22.66
C LEU A 100 -7.37 -33.93 -22.58
N ALA A 101 -7.08 -34.60 -21.46
CA ALA A 101 -7.47 -36.00 -21.24
C ALA A 101 -8.99 -36.20 -21.32
N ARG A 102 -9.79 -35.34 -20.66
CA ARG A 102 -11.26 -35.37 -20.72
C ARG A 102 -11.82 -35.07 -22.12
N LEU A 103 -11.12 -34.28 -22.95
CA LEU A 103 -11.52 -34.06 -24.36
C LEU A 103 -11.25 -35.29 -25.23
N HIS A 104 -10.15 -36.02 -24.99
CA HIS A 104 -9.91 -37.31 -25.64
C HIS A 104 -10.94 -38.36 -25.22
N GLU A 105 -11.24 -38.45 -23.93
CA GLU A 105 -12.30 -39.33 -23.38
C GLU A 105 -13.68 -38.99 -23.98
N TYR A 106 -14.06 -37.71 -23.98
CA TYR A 106 -15.30 -37.24 -24.61
C TYR A 106 -15.37 -37.60 -26.10
N ARG A 107 -14.29 -37.45 -26.86
CA ARG A 107 -14.24 -37.79 -28.29
C ARG A 107 -14.41 -39.30 -28.51
N ASN A 108 -13.79 -40.14 -27.67
CA ASN A 108 -13.94 -41.59 -27.75
C ASN A 108 -15.38 -42.00 -27.42
N ASN A 109 -15.94 -41.48 -26.32
CA ASN A 109 -17.32 -41.75 -25.90
C ASN A 109 -18.34 -41.29 -26.96
N MET A 110 -18.12 -40.15 -27.62
CA MET A 110 -18.97 -39.68 -28.74
C MET A 110 -18.82 -40.53 -30.00
N HIS A 111 -17.63 -41.04 -30.30
CA HIS A 111 -17.41 -41.96 -31.42
C HIS A 111 -18.13 -43.31 -31.18
N GLU A 112 -18.06 -43.85 -29.97
CA GLU A 112 -18.82 -45.05 -29.57
C GLU A 112 -20.34 -44.81 -29.59
N TYR A 113 -20.79 -43.65 -29.12
CA TYR A 113 -22.19 -43.24 -29.15
C TYR A 113 -22.74 -43.16 -30.58
N ASN A 114 -21.99 -42.53 -31.50
CA ASN A 114 -22.35 -42.45 -32.92
C ASN A 114 -22.51 -43.83 -33.57
N ILE A 115 -21.60 -44.77 -33.28
CA ILE A 115 -21.66 -46.15 -33.79
C ILE A 115 -22.86 -46.91 -33.21
N THR A 116 -23.16 -46.72 -31.94
CA THR A 116 -24.19 -47.49 -31.21
C THR A 116 -25.60 -47.04 -31.55
N ASP A 117 -25.86 -45.72 -31.52
CA ASP A 117 -27.19 -45.15 -31.77
C ASP A 117 -27.40 -44.73 -33.25
N ASN A 118 -26.46 -45.07 -34.14
CA ASN A 118 -26.49 -44.75 -35.58
C ASN A 118 -26.69 -43.23 -35.85
N ASN A 119 -26.02 -42.40 -35.05
CA ASN A 119 -26.05 -40.94 -35.13
C ASN A 119 -24.77 -40.39 -35.78
N GLU A 120 -24.89 -39.36 -36.63
CA GLU A 120 -23.75 -38.72 -37.31
C GLU A 120 -23.32 -37.40 -36.65
N PHE A 121 -23.01 -37.39 -35.34
CA PHE A 121 -22.47 -36.18 -34.71
C PHE A 121 -21.03 -35.88 -35.17
N SER A 122 -20.79 -34.63 -35.57
CA SER A 122 -19.47 -34.13 -35.99
C SER A 122 -18.41 -34.28 -34.90
N LEU A 123 -17.37 -35.07 -35.17
CA LEU A 123 -16.18 -35.19 -34.30
C LEU A 123 -15.26 -33.98 -34.52
N GLU A 124 -15.43 -32.94 -33.71
CA GLU A 124 -14.58 -31.75 -33.72
C GLU A 124 -13.08 -32.06 -33.48
N ASP A 125 -12.20 -31.24 -34.05
CA ASP A 125 -10.76 -31.34 -33.81
C ASP A 125 -10.39 -30.81 -32.42
N ILE A 126 -10.01 -31.72 -31.53
CA ILE A 126 -9.49 -31.44 -30.18
C ILE A 126 -8.41 -30.35 -30.20
N ASN A 127 -7.50 -30.35 -31.19
CA ASN A 127 -6.43 -29.35 -31.26
C ASN A 127 -6.98 -27.94 -31.50
N PHE A 128 -8.00 -27.82 -32.36
CA PHE A 128 -8.69 -26.56 -32.60
C PHE A 128 -9.44 -26.07 -31.34
N ILE A 129 -10.21 -26.94 -30.68
CA ILE A 129 -10.93 -26.61 -29.43
C ILE A 129 -9.95 -26.11 -28.36
N ILE A 130 -8.89 -26.86 -28.10
CA ILE A 130 -7.88 -26.53 -27.09
C ILE A 130 -7.18 -25.21 -27.41
N LYS A 131 -6.76 -25.02 -28.66
CA LYS A 131 -6.09 -23.80 -29.09
C LYS A 131 -7.01 -22.59 -28.94
N SER A 132 -8.26 -22.70 -29.37
CA SER A 132 -9.28 -21.66 -29.22
C SER A 132 -9.50 -21.28 -27.75
N ASN A 133 -9.64 -22.28 -26.87
CA ASN A 133 -9.82 -22.07 -25.44
C ASN A 133 -8.58 -21.43 -24.78
N ILE A 134 -7.36 -21.86 -25.13
CA ILE A 134 -6.13 -21.22 -24.66
C ILE A 134 -6.10 -19.73 -25.07
N PHE A 135 -6.40 -19.41 -26.34
CA PHE A 135 -6.47 -18.02 -26.82
C PHE A 135 -7.50 -17.20 -26.04
N ALA A 136 -8.70 -17.73 -25.82
CA ALA A 136 -9.76 -17.03 -25.08
C ALA A 136 -9.36 -16.76 -23.62
N ILE A 137 -8.73 -17.74 -22.95
CA ILE A 137 -8.23 -17.59 -21.57
C ILE A 137 -7.11 -16.57 -21.52
N ILE A 138 -6.06 -16.69 -22.35
CA ILE A 138 -4.91 -15.78 -22.38
C ILE A 138 -5.36 -14.35 -22.70
N GLY A 139 -6.23 -14.16 -23.70
CA GLY A 139 -6.78 -12.86 -24.06
C GLY A 139 -7.52 -12.19 -22.90
N LYS A 140 -8.41 -12.93 -22.23
CA LYS A 140 -9.18 -12.42 -21.07
C LYS A 140 -8.30 -12.13 -19.85
N CYS A 141 -7.27 -12.93 -19.59
CA CYS A 141 -6.29 -12.63 -18.54
C CYS A 141 -5.50 -11.37 -18.86
N SER A 142 -4.99 -11.27 -20.09
CA SER A 142 -4.15 -10.14 -20.52
C SER A 142 -4.90 -8.81 -20.48
N ASP A 143 -6.13 -8.74 -20.99
CA ASP A 143 -6.90 -7.49 -21.00
C ASP A 143 -7.20 -6.98 -19.57
N GLU A 144 -7.61 -7.87 -18.66
CA GLU A 144 -7.88 -7.49 -17.27
C GLU A 144 -6.61 -7.12 -16.49
N ASN A 145 -5.53 -7.89 -16.62
CA ASN A 145 -4.25 -7.56 -16.01
C ASN A 145 -3.73 -6.21 -16.53
N ASN A 146 -3.90 -5.92 -17.83
CA ASN A 146 -3.55 -4.64 -18.42
C ASN A 146 -4.45 -3.50 -17.93
N ARG A 147 -5.76 -3.73 -17.72
CA ARG A 147 -6.69 -2.76 -17.12
C ARG A 147 -6.27 -2.41 -15.69
N ILE A 148 -5.96 -3.42 -14.88
CA ILE A 148 -5.44 -3.29 -13.52
C ILE A 148 -4.12 -2.51 -13.51
N ASN A 149 -3.16 -2.90 -14.36
CA ASN A 149 -1.86 -2.24 -14.46
C ASN A 149 -1.97 -0.77 -14.86
N LYS A 150 -2.86 -0.43 -15.81
CA LYS A 150 -3.12 0.97 -16.22
C LYS A 150 -3.60 1.81 -15.02
N ASN A 151 -4.53 1.28 -14.22
CA ASN A 151 -5.04 1.96 -13.03
C ASN A 151 -3.95 2.12 -11.95
N ARG A 152 -3.19 1.06 -11.65
CA ARG A 152 -2.04 1.11 -10.71
C ARG A 152 -0.97 2.10 -11.17
N MET A 153 -0.60 2.08 -12.44
CA MET A 153 0.38 3.00 -13.03
C MET A 153 -0.08 4.47 -12.96
N PHE A 154 -1.38 4.75 -13.08
CA PHE A 154 -1.93 6.09 -12.86
C PHE A 154 -1.66 6.60 -11.44
N PHE A 155 -1.90 5.77 -10.41
CA PHE A 155 -1.60 6.14 -9.02
C PHE A 155 -0.10 6.27 -8.75
N VAL A 156 0.76 5.40 -9.31
CA VAL A 156 2.23 5.54 -9.23
C VAL A 156 2.69 6.88 -9.81
N ARG A 157 2.20 7.25 -11.01
CA ARG A 157 2.56 8.54 -11.64
C ARG A 157 2.11 9.72 -10.79
N LYS A 158 0.92 9.65 -10.19
CA LYS A 158 0.41 10.69 -9.29
C LYS A 158 1.24 10.79 -8.01
N SER A 159 1.59 9.67 -7.38
CA SER A 159 2.53 9.62 -6.26
C SER A 159 3.87 10.26 -6.63
N MET A 160 4.49 9.85 -7.75
CA MET A 160 5.76 10.41 -8.19
C MET A 160 5.70 11.93 -8.39
N LEU A 161 4.62 12.48 -8.96
CA LEU A 161 4.44 13.92 -9.10
C LEU A 161 4.41 14.65 -7.75
N TRP A 162 3.64 14.13 -6.78
CA TRP A 162 3.60 14.69 -5.42
C TRP A 162 4.93 14.52 -4.67
N LEU A 163 5.69 13.46 -4.95
CA LEU A 163 7.02 13.24 -4.38
C LEU A 163 8.03 14.25 -4.96
N TRP A 164 8.03 14.50 -6.27
CA TRP A 164 8.88 15.53 -6.89
C TRP A 164 8.56 16.93 -6.34
N PHE A 165 7.27 17.25 -6.18
CA PHE A 165 6.84 18.51 -5.57
C PHE A 165 7.28 18.62 -4.10
N SER A 166 7.12 17.57 -3.31
CA SER A 166 7.64 17.48 -1.94
C SER A 166 9.15 17.61 -1.88
N GLY A 167 9.89 17.01 -2.82
CA GLY A 167 11.35 17.11 -2.93
C GLY A 167 11.82 18.54 -3.20
N ALA A 168 11.12 19.27 -4.08
CA ALA A 168 11.40 20.70 -4.33
C ALA A 168 11.17 21.56 -3.07
N LEU A 169 10.05 21.35 -2.35
CA LEU A 169 9.79 22.01 -1.06
C LEU A 169 10.85 21.66 -0.02
N PHE A 170 11.25 20.38 0.07
CA PHE A 170 12.28 19.90 1.00
C PHE A 170 13.65 20.55 0.76
N VAL A 171 14.07 20.71 -0.50
CA VAL A 171 15.31 21.42 -0.84
C VAL A 171 15.24 22.88 -0.41
N MET A 172 14.11 23.57 -0.62
CA MET A 172 13.93 24.95 -0.13
C MET A 172 13.95 25.05 1.39
N THR A 173 13.26 24.15 2.11
CA THR A 173 13.30 24.08 3.58
C THR A 173 14.72 23.84 4.08
N SER A 174 15.47 22.94 3.43
CA SER A 174 16.86 22.64 3.77
C SER A 174 17.79 23.83 3.55
N ALA A 175 17.62 24.54 2.44
CA ALA A 175 18.38 25.75 2.14
C ALA A 175 18.09 26.87 3.15
N ILE A 176 16.83 27.07 3.55
CA ILE A 176 16.47 28.05 4.58
C ILE A 176 17.11 27.66 5.92
N PHE A 177 16.93 26.41 6.35
CA PHE A 177 17.50 25.89 7.60
C PHE A 177 19.02 26.15 7.72
N ALA A 178 19.77 25.89 6.64
CA ALA A 178 21.21 26.12 6.60
C ALA A 178 21.60 27.61 6.48
N VAL A 179 20.91 28.40 5.63
CA VAL A 179 21.27 29.80 5.36
C VAL A 179 20.91 30.72 6.53
N THR A 180 19.84 30.42 7.27
CA THR A 180 19.45 31.20 8.46
C THR A 180 20.01 30.62 9.76
N ASP A 181 21.04 29.76 9.67
CA ASP A 181 21.78 29.16 10.80
C ASP A 181 20.85 28.53 11.87
N LEU A 182 19.71 27.94 11.44
CA LEU A 182 18.69 27.39 12.35
C LEU A 182 19.12 26.09 13.06
N ASP A 183 20.31 25.56 12.74
CA ASP A 183 20.88 24.37 13.35
C ASP A 183 21.63 24.73 14.65
N VAL A 184 21.11 24.27 15.79
CA VAL A 184 21.73 24.45 17.13
C VAL A 184 23.12 23.80 17.21
N SER A 185 23.43 22.81 16.36
CA SER A 185 24.75 22.17 16.32
C SER A 185 25.82 22.96 15.56
N SER A 186 25.46 24.11 14.98
CA SER A 186 26.39 25.04 14.34
C SER A 186 27.45 25.55 15.33
N PRO A 187 28.77 25.31 15.11
CA PRO A 187 29.84 25.74 16.04
C PRO A 187 29.98 27.25 16.25
N ARG A 188 29.15 28.05 15.56
CA ARG A 188 29.10 29.52 15.63
C ARG A 188 28.12 30.01 16.68
N LYS A 189 27.21 29.14 17.13
CA LYS A 189 26.31 29.42 18.24
C LYS A 189 27.03 28.96 19.49
N ASP A 190 27.38 29.91 20.34
CA ASP A 190 27.75 29.59 21.72
C ASP A 190 26.60 28.79 22.30
N THR A 191 26.83 27.49 22.52
CA THR A 191 25.97 26.66 23.38
C THR A 191 26.20 27.14 24.80
N LEU A 192 25.68 28.34 25.08
CA LEU A 192 25.44 28.87 26.41
C LEU A 192 24.54 27.85 27.08
N VAL A 193 25.18 26.93 27.79
CA VAL A 193 24.60 26.19 28.90
C VAL A 193 24.26 27.25 29.95
N LYS A 194 23.18 27.99 29.69
CA LYS A 194 22.35 28.61 30.72
C LYS A 194 21.88 27.43 31.52
N ASP A 195 22.64 27.14 32.56
CA ASP A 195 22.40 26.01 33.42
C ASP A 195 21.08 26.27 34.15
N ARG A 196 19.98 25.83 33.52
CA ARG A 196 18.64 26.09 34.01
C ARG A 196 18.44 25.44 35.36
N ALA A 197 19.19 24.36 35.67
CA ALA A 197 19.26 23.84 37.02
C ALA A 197 19.72 24.93 38.01
N VAL A 198 20.85 25.61 37.76
CA VAL A 198 21.35 26.69 38.64
C VAL A 198 20.44 27.93 38.61
N ALA A 199 19.93 28.34 37.44
CA ALA A 199 19.06 29.50 37.33
C ALA A 199 17.67 29.29 37.97
N ASP A 200 17.10 28.09 37.79
CA ASP A 200 15.85 27.69 38.43
C ASP A 200 16.08 27.30 39.90
N GLU A 201 17.26 26.85 40.33
CA GLU A 201 17.59 26.63 41.75
C GLU A 201 17.77 27.96 42.49
N ILE A 202 18.43 28.95 41.90
CA ILE A 202 18.48 30.33 42.43
C ILE A 202 17.07 30.95 42.49
N LYS A 203 16.28 30.76 41.43
CA LYS A 203 14.90 31.25 41.38
C LYS A 203 14.02 30.52 42.39
N ASN A 204 14.11 29.19 42.47
CA ASN A 204 13.39 28.37 43.44
C ASN A 204 13.85 28.63 44.86
N PHE A 205 15.10 28.99 45.12
CA PHE A 205 15.56 29.43 46.44
C PHE A 205 14.89 30.75 46.81
N GLY A 206 14.88 31.74 45.90
CA GLY A 206 14.13 32.99 46.09
C GLY A 206 12.62 32.75 46.26
N GLN A 207 12.05 31.82 45.50
CA GLN A 207 10.64 31.45 45.58
C GLN A 207 10.31 30.69 46.87
N HIS A 208 11.15 29.75 47.31
CA HIS A 208 10.98 28.96 48.53
C HIS A 208 11.05 29.84 49.78
N VAL A 209 11.92 30.84 49.81
CA VAL A 209 11.92 31.85 50.90
C VAL A 209 10.59 32.63 50.94
N ILE A 210 10.02 32.96 49.79
CA ILE A 210 8.73 33.68 49.67
C ILE A 210 7.53 32.76 49.96
N ASP A 211 7.62 31.48 49.59
CA ASP A 211 6.54 30.51 49.71
C ASP A 211 6.56 29.77 51.06
N GLU A 212 7.69 29.65 51.75
CA GLU A 212 7.80 29.23 53.15
C GLU A 212 7.19 30.31 54.08
N MET A 213 7.40 31.59 53.76
CA MET A 213 6.63 32.71 54.35
C MET A 213 5.12 32.62 54.10
N ARG A 214 4.68 31.91 53.06
CA ARG A 214 3.27 31.88 52.59
C ARG A 214 2.56 30.56 52.92
N SER A 215 3.28 29.46 53.10
CA SER A 215 2.76 28.13 53.45
C SER A 215 2.54 27.96 54.96
N ILE A 216 3.23 28.74 55.79
CA ILE A 216 2.80 29.04 57.18
C ILE A 216 1.36 29.62 57.21
N MET A 217 0.88 30.17 56.08
CA MET A 217 -0.28 31.06 56.02
C MET A 217 -1.53 30.47 55.32
N ARG A 218 -1.55 29.19 54.96
CA ARG A 218 -2.77 28.49 54.50
C ARG A 218 -2.61 26.96 54.44
N ASN A 219 -3.20 26.31 55.44
CA ASN A 219 -3.37 24.87 55.53
C ASN A 219 -4.50 24.37 54.59
N ASP A 220 -4.63 23.04 54.52
CA ASP A 220 -5.81 22.24 54.18
C ASP A 220 -6.28 22.10 52.71
N GLU A 221 -5.91 20.93 52.16
CA GLU A 221 -6.70 19.98 51.35
C GLU A 221 -8.07 20.36 50.74
N LYS A 222 -8.35 19.83 49.52
CA LYS A 222 -9.26 18.67 49.35
C LYS A 222 -9.38 18.04 47.95
N ASN A 223 -9.47 16.71 47.97
CA ASN A 223 -10.29 15.75 47.19
C ASN A 223 -10.78 16.04 45.75
N LYS A 224 -10.88 14.97 44.95
CA LYS A 224 -11.63 14.91 43.68
C LYS A 224 -12.43 13.61 43.47
N LEU A 225 -13.36 13.68 42.50
CA LEU A 225 -14.47 12.78 42.20
C LEU A 225 -14.16 11.54 41.33
N ASP A 226 -14.81 10.42 41.66
CA ASP A 226 -15.95 9.77 40.96
C ASP A 226 -15.97 9.60 39.40
N MET A 227 -16.29 8.38 38.91
CA MET A 227 -17.34 8.04 37.90
C MET A 227 -17.30 6.58 37.34
N SER A 228 -18.42 6.14 36.73
CA SER A 228 -18.77 4.76 36.29
C SER A 228 -18.94 4.58 34.76
N LYS A 229 -19.00 3.32 34.21
CA LYS A 229 -19.30 2.99 32.80
C LYS A 229 -20.02 1.62 32.53
N ASN A 230 -20.67 1.58 31.35
CA ASN A 230 -21.43 0.53 30.59
C ASN A 230 -20.54 -0.67 30.07
N PRO A 231 -20.95 -1.75 29.29
CA PRO A 231 -21.85 -1.77 28.08
C PRO A 231 -22.56 -3.14 27.66
N HIS A 232 -22.86 -3.31 26.34
CA HIS A 232 -23.65 -4.30 25.53
C HIS A 232 -22.99 -5.64 25.02
N GLU A 233 -23.78 -6.59 24.43
CA GLU A 233 -23.47 -7.51 23.26
C GLU A 233 -24.77 -8.11 22.58
N LYS A 234 -24.95 -8.36 21.24
CA LYS A 234 -24.57 -9.41 20.20
C LYS A 234 -25.44 -10.71 20.11
N ALA A 235 -25.57 -11.53 19.02
CA ALA A 235 -25.55 -11.33 17.52
C ALA A 235 -25.84 -12.62 16.64
N ILE A 236 -26.67 -12.51 15.57
CA ILE A 236 -26.66 -13.24 14.23
C ILE A 236 -26.96 -14.79 14.09
N SER A 237 -27.43 -15.24 12.90
CA SER A 237 -27.82 -16.62 12.46
C SER A 237 -27.16 -17.10 11.12
N GLN A 238 -27.43 -18.34 10.64
CA GLN A 238 -26.82 -18.98 9.43
C GLN A 238 -27.78 -19.91 8.62
N GLN A 239 -27.43 -20.26 7.35
CA GLN A 239 -28.09 -21.33 6.55
C GLN A 239 -27.17 -21.95 5.44
N ARG A 240 -27.59 -23.03 4.74
CA ARG A 240 -26.77 -23.96 3.89
C ARG A 240 -27.34 -24.22 2.46
N TYR A 241 -26.55 -24.88 1.59
CA TYR A 241 -26.82 -25.21 0.16
C TYR A 241 -26.75 -26.73 -0.19
N VAL A 242 -27.14 -27.10 -1.43
CA VAL A 242 -27.18 -28.48 -2.04
C VAL A 242 -26.75 -28.41 -3.54
N ASP A 243 -26.39 -29.53 -4.19
CA ASP A 243 -25.60 -29.63 -5.46
C ASP A 243 -26.19 -30.59 -6.56
N LEU A 244 -25.66 -30.60 -7.81
CA LEU A 244 -26.29 -31.25 -9.01
C LEU A 244 -25.36 -31.90 -10.11
N LYS A 245 -26.01 -32.39 -11.19
CA LYS A 245 -25.59 -33.33 -12.29
C LYS A 245 -24.37 -32.92 -13.19
N PRO A 246 -23.56 -33.89 -13.72
CA PRO A 246 -22.43 -33.62 -14.62
C PRO A 246 -22.80 -33.26 -16.07
N THR A 247 -21.85 -32.59 -16.75
CA THR A 247 -21.98 -31.86 -18.03
C THR A 247 -20.71 -32.00 -18.89
N LEU A 248 -20.69 -31.41 -20.10
CA LEU A 248 -19.48 -31.24 -20.92
C LEU A 248 -18.33 -30.73 -20.03
N PRO A 249 -17.11 -31.30 -20.09
CA PRO A 249 -16.01 -30.85 -19.24
C PRO A 249 -15.76 -29.37 -19.45
N VAL A 250 -16.14 -28.56 -18.46
CA VAL A 250 -15.99 -27.11 -18.51
C VAL A 250 -14.51 -26.80 -18.69
N PRO A 251 -14.12 -25.96 -19.67
CA PRO A 251 -12.73 -25.60 -19.85
C PRO A 251 -12.19 -24.96 -18.57
N PRO A 252 -10.94 -25.27 -18.17
CA PRO A 252 -10.37 -24.77 -16.94
C PRO A 252 -10.29 -23.24 -16.97
N THR A 253 -11.01 -22.58 -16.07
CA THR A 253 -11.00 -21.12 -15.93
C THR A 253 -9.61 -20.63 -15.50
N TYR A 254 -9.30 -19.38 -15.83
CA TYR A 254 -8.17 -18.65 -15.26
C TYR A 254 -8.30 -18.57 -13.72
N GLN A 255 -7.16 -18.57 -13.05
CA GLN A 255 -7.08 -18.45 -11.60
C GLN A 255 -7.09 -16.95 -11.23
N ILE A 256 -7.90 -16.59 -10.24
CA ILE A 256 -7.95 -15.22 -9.72
C ILE A 256 -7.16 -15.18 -8.41
N ILE A 257 -6.09 -14.39 -8.37
CA ILE A 257 -5.32 -14.12 -7.16
C ILE A 257 -5.58 -12.67 -6.76
N THR A 258 -6.22 -12.47 -5.60
CA THR A 258 -6.42 -11.13 -5.03
C THR A 258 -5.12 -10.65 -4.41
N GLU A 259 -4.40 -9.81 -5.13
CA GLU A 259 -3.24 -9.08 -4.62
C GLU A 259 -3.74 -7.87 -3.82
N SER A 260 -3.66 -7.97 -2.50
CA SER A 260 -3.95 -6.89 -1.56
C SER A 260 -3.07 -7.06 -0.34
N TYR A 261 -2.24 -6.05 -0.07
CA TYR A 261 -1.40 -5.98 1.13
C TYR A 261 -2.19 -5.41 2.34
N ASP A 262 -3.43 -5.88 2.51
CA ASP A 262 -4.31 -5.49 3.61
C ASP A 262 -3.83 -6.16 4.91
N PHE A 263 -3.19 -5.36 5.78
CA PHE A 263 -2.64 -5.80 7.06
C PHE A 263 -3.67 -6.51 7.94
N LYS A 264 -4.97 -6.24 7.77
CA LYS A 264 -6.02 -6.80 8.63
C LYS A 264 -6.15 -8.33 8.53
N LYS A 265 -5.68 -8.93 7.44
CA LYS A 265 -5.63 -10.40 7.30
C LYS A 265 -4.48 -11.08 8.04
N TRP A 266 -3.43 -10.34 8.40
CA TRP A 266 -2.22 -10.90 9.02
C TRP A 266 -2.29 -11.01 10.55
N THR A 267 -3.45 -10.68 11.14
CA THR A 267 -3.70 -10.72 12.59
C THR A 267 -4.80 -11.72 12.98
N GLU A 268 -5.25 -12.55 12.04
CA GLU A 268 -6.31 -13.56 12.24
C GLU A 268 -5.82 -15.01 11.99
N ASP A 269 -4.52 -15.19 11.67
CA ASP A 269 -3.78 -16.46 11.61
C ASP A 269 -2.70 -16.50 12.72
#